data_AF-A0A257LKJ9-F1
#
_entry.id   AF-A0A257LKJ9-F1
#
_cell.length_a   1.000
_cell.length_b   1.000
_cell.length_c   1.000
_cell.angle_alpha   90.00
_cell.angle_beta   90.00
_cell.angle_gamma   90.00
#
_symmetry.space_group_name_H-M   'P 1'
#
loop_
_entity.id
_entity.type
_entity.pdbx_description
1 polymer ?
#
loop_
_entity_poly.entity_id
_entity_poly.type
_entity_poly.pdbx_seq_one_letter_code
_entity_poly.pdbx_strand_id
1 'polypeptide(L)' 'MFRVLLLLAALFGFTGVGLGAFAAHGLKGQLSAEYLAVFQTGVHYQMLHALALLALAALWQRLPGRLLTAAGES' A
#
# COMPACT_ATOMS: atom_id res chain seq x y z
N MET A 1 -7.01 9.36 11.87
CA MET A 1 -6.64 8.11 11.16
C MET A 1 -6.48 8.32 9.65
N PHE A 2 -7.40 9.02 8.96
CA PHE A 2 -7.28 9.35 7.52
C PHE A 2 -5.87 9.81 7.05
N ARG A 3 -5.28 10.82 7.69
CA ARG A 3 -3.96 11.35 7.33
C ARG A 3 -2.84 10.29 7.41
N VAL A 4 -2.91 9.40 8.40
CA VAL A 4 -1.95 8.31 8.59
C VAL A 4 -2.10 7.28 7.47
N LEU A 5 -3.33 6.92 7.10
CA LEU A 5 -3.59 6.00 5.98
C LEU A 5 -3.04 6.55 4.65
N LEU A 6 -3.23 7.85 4.39
CA LEU A 6 -2.65 8.49 3.20
C LEU A 6 -1.12 8.50 3.22
N LEU A 7 -0.51 8.82 4.36
CA LEU A 7 0.95 8.81 4.52
C LEU A 7 1.53 7.41 4.25
N LEU A 8 0.90 6.37 4.81
CA LEU A 8 1.32 4.99 4.59
C LEU A 8 1.08 4.55 3.14
N ALA A 9 -0.06 4.91 2.54
CA ALA A 9 -0.33 4.62 1.13
C ALA A 9 0.72 5.26 0.21
N ALA A 10 1.08 6.52 0.46
CA ALA A 10 2.11 7.24 -0.30
C ALA A 10 3.50 6.61 -0.10
N LEU A 11 3.87 6.27 1.14
CA LEU A 11 5.16 5.62 1.43
C LEU A 11 5.28 4.27 0.74
N PHE A 12 4.24 3.42 0.84
CA PHE A 12 4.20 2.10 0.21
C PHE A 12 4.21 2.21 -1.32
N GLY A 13 3.46 3.16 -1.88
CA GLY A 13 3.46 3.42 -3.32
C GLY A 13 4.82 3.90 -3.83
N PHE A 14 5.44 4.86 -3.15
CA PHE A 14 6.76 5.38 -3.50
C PHE A 14 7.82 4.27 -3.47
N THR A 15 7.87 3.52 -2.38
CA THR A 15 8.83 2.42 -2.22
C THR A 15 8.54 1.27 -3.20
N GLY A 16 7.28 0.92 -3.44
CA GLY A 16 6.90 -0.10 -4.42
C GLY A 16 7.33 0.26 -5.84
N VAL A 17 7.11 1.50 -6.27
CA VAL A 17 7.58 1.98 -7.59
C VAL A 17 9.10 1.99 -7.67
N GLY A 18 9.78 2.50 -6.64
CA GLY A 18 11.24 2.54 -6.59
C GLY A 18 11.88 1.14 -6.65
N LEU A 19 11.37 0.20 -5.85
CA LEU A 19 11.84 -1.18 -5.84
C LEU A 19 11.52 -1.91 -7.15
N GLY A 20 10.34 -1.66 -7.75
CA GLY A 20 9.98 -2.24 -9.05
C GLY A 20 10.91 -1.76 -10.17
N ALA A 21 11.23 -0.46 -10.20
CA ALA A 21 12.19 0.10 -11.15
C ALA A 21 13.59 -0.48 -10.94
N PHE A 22 14.03 -0.59 -9.67
CA PHE A 22 15.31 -1.22 -9.33
C PHE A 22 15.36 -2.70 -9.75
N ALA A 23 14.28 -3.46 -9.59
CA ALA A 23 14.20 -4.83 -10.06
C ALA A 23 14.32 -4.94 -11.58
N ALA A 24 13.61 -4.08 -12.32
CA ALA A 24 13.58 -4.11 -13.78
C ALA A 24 14.92 -3.69 -14.43
N HIS A 25 15.63 -2.75 -13.82
CA HIS A 25 16.83 -2.15 -14.41
C HIS A 25 18.13 -2.54 -13.68
N GLY A 26 18.12 -2.56 -12.35
CA GLY A 26 19.31 -2.76 -11.52
C GLY A 26 19.61 -4.21 -11.13
N LEU A 27 18.56 -5.04 -10.97
CA LEU A 27 18.73 -6.46 -10.58
C LEU A 27 18.72 -7.42 -11.77
N LYS A 28 18.32 -6.96 -12.96
CA LYS A 28 18.29 -7.78 -14.17
C LYS A 28 19.71 -8.23 -14.54
N GLY A 29 19.95 -9.54 -14.54
CA GLY A 29 21.27 -10.12 -14.78
C GLY A 29 22.14 -10.30 -13.52
N GLN A 30 21.74 -9.71 -12.39
CA GLN A 30 22.41 -9.89 -11.09
C GLN A 30 21.79 -11.04 -10.28
N LEU A 31 20.50 -11.32 -10.48
CA LEU A 31 19.77 -12.41 -9.86
C LEU A 31 19.38 -13.47 -10.87
N SER A 32 19.22 -14.71 -10.40
CA SER A 32 18.55 -15.76 -11.17
C SER A 32 17.11 -15.35 -11.49
N ALA A 33 16.53 -15.92 -12.54
CA ALA A 33 15.15 -15.65 -12.93
C ALA A 33 14.16 -15.96 -11.78
N GLU A 34 14.43 -17.02 -11.01
CA GLU A 34 13.65 -17.40 -9.83
C GLU A 34 13.67 -16.33 -8.75
N TYR A 35 14.85 -15.86 -8.33
CA TYR A 35 14.95 -14.83 -7.30
C TYR A 35 14.41 -13.47 -7.77
N LEU A 36 14.56 -13.15 -9.06
CA LEU A 36 13.95 -11.95 -9.63
C LEU A 36 12.41 -12.04 -9.59
N ALA A 37 11.83 -13.21 -9.85
CA ALA A 37 10.39 -13.43 -9.75
C ALA A 37 9.89 -13.32 -8.30
N VAL A 38 10.64 -13.86 -7.33
CA VAL A 38 10.33 -13.69 -5.90
C VAL A 38 10.37 -12.22 -5.49
N PHE A 39 11.39 -11.47 -5.92
CA PHE A 39 11.49 -10.04 -5.65
C PHE A 39 10.30 -9.27 -6.23
N GLN A 40 9.95 -9.54 -7.49
CA GLN A 40 8.80 -8.92 -8.15
C GLN A 40 7.47 -9.25 -7.46
N THR A 41 7.33 -10.46 -6.91
CA THR A 41 6.15 -10.83 -6.11
C THR A 41 6.05 -9.98 -4.84
N GLY A 42 7.17 -9.73 -4.16
CA GLY A 42 7.22 -8.82 -3.01
C GLY A 42 6.83 -7.38 -3.38
N VAL A 43 7.39 -6.85 -4.47
CA VAL A 43 7.01 -5.52 -5.00
C VAL A 43 5.52 -5.47 -5.33
N HIS A 44 4.99 -6.53 -5.95
CA HIS A 44 3.57 -6.62 -6.29
C HIS A 44 2.69 -6.56 -5.04
N TYR A 45 3.01 -7.34 -4.00
CA TYR A 45 2.31 -7.26 -2.73
C TYR A 45 2.39 -5.87 -2.10
N GLN A 46 3.54 -5.21 -2.15
CA GLN A 46 3.70 -3.86 -1.60
C GLN A 46 2.82 -2.83 -2.34
N MET A 47 2.70 -2.94 -3.67
CA MET A 47 1.77 -2.13 -4.47
C MET A 47 0.31 -2.42 -4.12
N LEU A 48 -0.07 -3.68 -3.89
CA LEU A 48 -1.41 -4.04 -3.43
C LEU A 48 -1.72 -3.41 -2.06
N HIS A 49 -0.76 -3.41 -1.13
CA HIS A 49 -0.92 -2.74 0.16
C HIS A 49 -1.08 -1.22 0.01
N ALA A 50 -0.32 -0.58 -0.88
CA ALA A 50 -0.49 0.85 -1.19
C ALA A 50 -1.91 1.16 -1.66
N LEU A 51 -2.43 0.37 -2.60
CA LEU A 51 -3.80 0.51 -3.12
C LEU A 51 -4.86 0.24 -2.05
N ALA A 52 -4.67 -0.80 -1.24
CA ALA A 52 -5.59 -1.11 -0.13
C ALA A 52 -5.65 0.03 0.89
N LEU A 53 -4.50 0.58 1.30
CA LEU A 53 -4.43 1.72 2.22
C LEU A 53 -5.08 2.98 1.63
N LEU A 54 -4.87 3.24 0.33
CA LEU A 54 -5.51 4.36 -0.36
C LEU A 54 -7.04 4.19 -0.41
N ALA A 55 -7.52 2.97 -0.71
CA ALA A 55 -8.94 2.66 -0.70
C ALA A 55 -9.56 2.81 0.69
N LEU A 56 -8.87 2.35 1.74
CA LEU A 56 -9.29 2.55 3.13
C LEU A 56 -9.34 4.04 3.50
N ALA A 57 -8.36 4.84 3.07
CA ALA A 57 -8.39 6.28 3.28
C ALA A 57 -9.59 6.93 2.58
N ALA A 58 -9.88 6.53 1.34
CA ALA A 58 -11.04 7.04 0.60
C ALA A 58 -12.38 6.65 1.25
N LEU A 59 -12.49 5.42 1.76
CA LEU A 59 -13.68 4.95 2.47
C LEU A 59 -13.84 5.63 3.84
N TRP A 60 -12.74 5.95 4.53
CA TRP A 60 -12.76 6.62 5.83
C TRP A 60 -13.51 7.96 5.79
N GLN A 61 -13.46 8.68 4.67
CA GLN A 61 -14.22 9.93 4.52
C GLN A 61 -15.72 9.72 4.30
N ARG A 62 -16.13 8.53 3.85
CA ARG A 62 -17.53 8.20 3.54
C ARG A 62 -18.23 7.50 4.69
N LEU A 63 -17.49 6.95 5.65
CA LEU A 63 -18.05 6.37 6.87
C LEU A 63 -18.49 7.48 7.81
N PRO A 64 -19.79 7.60 8.15
CA PRO A 64 -20.24 8.59 9.12
C PRO A 64 -19.61 8.27 10.47
N GLY A 65 -19.09 9.28 11.18
CA GLY A 65 -18.57 9.16 12.55
C GLY A 65 -19.63 8.83 13.60
N ARG A 66 -20.70 8.10 13.24
CA ARG A 66 -21.97 7.97 13.95
C ARG A 66 -22.23 6.63 14.61
N LEU A 67 -21.35 5.64 14.47
CA LEU A 67 -21.49 4.39 15.23
C LEU A 67 -21.12 4.55 16.72
N LEU A 68 -20.49 5.66 17.12
CA LEU A 68 -20.18 5.98 18.52
C LEU A 68 -21.19 6.93 19.17
N THR A 69 -21.96 7.70 18.42
CA THR A 69 -23.02 8.57 18.98
C THR A 69 -24.37 7.86 19.12
N ALA A 70 -24.53 6.68 18.52
CA ALA A 70 -25.77 5.89 18.64
C ALA A 70 -25.82 4.99 19.90
N ALA A 71 -24.71 4.85 20.64
CA ALA A 71 -24.62 4.02 21.84
C ALA A 71 -24.53 4.84 23.15
N GLY A 72 -24.67 6.17 23.07
CA GLY A 72 -24.48 7.08 24.20
C GLY A 72 -25.55 8.16 24.28
N GLU A 73 -26.81 7.83 24.03
CA GLU A 73 -27.98 8.68 24.29
C GLU A 73 -29.17 7.75 24.59
N SER A 74 -29.24 7.20 25.81
CA SER A 74 -30.47 6.65 26.41
C SER A 74 -30.37 6.67 27.92
#